data_AF-A0A6V7UFP8-F1
#
_entry.id   AF-A0A6V7UFP8-F1
#
_cell.length_a   1.000
_cell.length_b   1.000
_cell.length_c   1.000
_cell.angle_alpha   90.00
_cell.angle_beta   90.00
_cell.angle_gamma   90.00
#
_symmetry.space_group_name_H-M   'P 1'
#
loop_
_entity.id
_entity.type
_entity.pdbx_description
1 polymer ?
#
loop_
_entity_poly.entity_id
_entity_poly.type
_entity_poly.pdbx_seq_one_letter_code
_entity_poly.pdbx_strand_id
1 'polypeptide(L)'
;MNSLPPEVQLDILKCVNFGQLLSVRQTSRYFNNFVDEYEDQLARLKFNKLNIISDGDVTRDVDINTFELDSFPKFILNDQLKEKWQAAIAKSLPLYLKDSEETNLFAVKLDKTYYDLKKKKLWRWILHLPNFPKNITEMIVVRWWLKRLFNCFFEYTDFKNLFNPEMINLLFENDKSIPQQFHIQKPSLNFDRYTYKLENALRFALNHLAISESLRIDF
;
A
#
# COMPACT_ATOMS: atom_id res chain seq x y z
N MET A 1 -18.58 -23.98 0.93
CA MET A 1 -18.21 -23.05 -0.17
C MET A 1 -18.43 -23.72 -1.53
N ASN A 2 -17.99 -24.96 -1.76
CA ASN A 2 -18.21 -25.73 -3.01
C ASN A 2 -19.68 -25.89 -3.47
N SER A 3 -20.66 -25.78 -2.57
CA SER A 3 -22.09 -25.90 -2.87
C SER A 3 -22.76 -24.56 -3.24
N LEU A 4 -22.03 -23.45 -3.18
CA LEU A 4 -22.55 -22.13 -3.50
C LEU A 4 -22.38 -21.83 -4.99
N PRO A 5 -23.24 -20.99 -5.59
CA PRO A 5 -23.04 -20.50 -6.95
C PRO A 5 -21.70 -19.74 -7.08
N PRO A 6 -21.02 -19.80 -8.25
CA PRO A 6 -19.77 -19.07 -8.51
C PRO A 6 -19.81 -17.59 -8.11
N GLU A 7 -20.90 -16.89 -8.39
CA GLU A 7 -21.07 -15.46 -8.09
C GLU A 7 -21.04 -15.20 -6.57
N VAL A 8 -21.68 -16.08 -5.80
CA VAL A 8 -21.70 -16.00 -4.33
C VAL A 8 -20.34 -16.37 -3.75
N GLN A 9 -19.65 -17.36 -4.33
CA GLN A 9 -18.29 -17.71 -3.93
C GLN A 9 -17.32 -16.55 -4.19
N LEU A 10 -17.42 -15.93 -5.36
CA LEU A 10 -16.64 -14.76 -5.74
C LEU A 10 -16.89 -13.58 -4.79
N ASP A 11 -18.14 -13.28 -4.45
CA ASP A 11 -18.45 -12.20 -3.51
C ASP A 11 -17.94 -12.48 -2.10
N ILE A 12 -17.99 -13.72 -1.62
CA ILE A 12 -17.36 -14.12 -0.35
C ILE A 12 -15.84 -13.93 -0.44
N LEU A 13 -15.22 -14.35 -1.54
CA LEU A 13 -13.76 -14.29 -1.71
C LEU A 13 -13.25 -12.85 -1.93
N LYS A 14 -14.06 -11.92 -2.42
CA LYS A 14 -13.74 -10.47 -2.41
C LYS A 14 -13.61 -9.92 -0.98
N CYS A 15 -14.24 -10.55 0.01
CA CYS A 15 -14.21 -10.12 1.40
C CYS A 15 -13.06 -10.72 2.22
N VAL A 16 -12.31 -11.70 1.69
CA VAL A 16 -11.21 -12.32 2.42
C VAL A 16 -9.88 -11.60 2.19
N ASN A 17 -8.96 -11.67 3.16
CA ASN A 17 -7.64 -11.06 3.02
C ASN A 17 -6.67 -11.93 2.18
N PHE A 18 -5.50 -11.41 1.80
CA PHE A 18 -4.57 -12.11 0.91
C PHE A 18 -4.08 -13.45 1.50
N GLY A 19 -3.78 -13.48 2.80
CA GLY A 19 -3.38 -14.71 3.48
C GLY A 19 -4.51 -15.75 3.51
N GLN A 20 -5.75 -15.31 3.72
CA GLN A 20 -6.93 -16.17 3.64
C GLN A 20 -7.19 -16.64 2.22
N LEU A 21 -7.06 -15.77 1.21
CA LEU A 21 -7.19 -16.13 -0.21
C LEU A 21 -6.13 -17.15 -0.61
N LEU A 22 -4.88 -16.97 -0.17
CA LEU A 22 -3.79 -17.93 -0.37
C LEU A 22 -4.09 -19.27 0.29
N SER A 23 -4.65 -19.25 1.51
CA SER A 23 -5.08 -20.47 2.20
C SER A 23 -6.19 -21.19 1.44
N VAL A 24 -7.20 -20.46 0.95
CA VAL A 24 -8.29 -20.99 0.11
C VAL A 24 -7.73 -21.66 -1.15
N ARG A 25 -6.76 -21.04 -1.83
CA ARG A 25 -6.08 -21.63 -3.00
C ARG A 25 -5.44 -22.99 -2.67
N GLN A 26 -4.88 -23.13 -1.47
CA GLN A 26 -4.22 -24.38 -1.06
C GLN A 26 -5.20 -25.49 -0.64
N THR A 27 -6.46 -25.17 -0.34
CA THR A 27 -7.43 -26.18 0.13
C THR A 27 -7.88 -27.16 -0.95
N SER A 28 -7.97 -26.72 -2.21
CA SER A 28 -8.36 -27.61 -3.31
C SER A 28 -7.97 -27.06 -4.67
N ARG A 29 -7.80 -27.97 -5.63
CA ARG A 29 -7.55 -27.63 -7.04
C ARG A 29 -8.68 -26.80 -7.64
N TYR A 30 -9.93 -27.04 -7.20
CA TYR A 30 -11.09 -26.24 -7.60
C TYR A 30 -10.92 -24.78 -7.20
N PHE A 31 -10.64 -24.51 -5.91
CA PHE A 31 -10.45 -23.13 -5.45
C PHE A 31 -9.20 -22.47 -6.02
N ASN A 32 -8.12 -23.22 -6.26
CA ASN A 32 -6.98 -22.66 -6.95
C ASN A 32 -7.37 -22.16 -8.36
N ASN A 33 -8.03 -23.01 -9.14
CA ASN A 33 -8.48 -22.64 -10.49
C ASN A 33 -9.54 -21.53 -10.46
N PHE A 34 -10.45 -21.55 -9.48
CA PHE A 34 -11.48 -20.52 -9.30
C PHE A 34 -10.85 -19.17 -8.99
N VAL A 35 -9.86 -19.14 -8.10
CA VAL A 35 -9.13 -17.89 -7.80
C VAL A 35 -8.32 -17.42 -9.00
N ASP A 36 -7.76 -18.32 -9.81
CA ASP A 36 -7.08 -17.97 -11.07
C ASP A 36 -8.05 -17.40 -12.12
N GLU A 37 -9.24 -18.00 -12.26
CA GLU A 37 -10.28 -17.58 -13.20
C GLU A 37 -10.82 -16.18 -12.87
N TYR A 38 -11.01 -15.90 -11.59
CA TYR A 38 -11.51 -14.62 -11.10
C TYR A 38 -10.38 -13.75 -10.53
N GLU A 39 -9.13 -14.00 -10.90
CA GLU A 39 -7.98 -13.30 -10.31
C GLU A 39 -8.15 -11.80 -10.45
N ASP A 40 -8.54 -11.26 -11.61
CA ASP A 40 -8.73 -9.80 -11.76
C ASP A 40 -9.86 -9.20 -10.90
N GLN A 41 -10.79 -10.01 -10.41
CA GLN A 41 -11.93 -9.60 -9.57
C GLN A 41 -11.69 -9.83 -8.07
N LEU A 42 -10.85 -10.83 -7.74
CA LEU A 42 -10.42 -11.20 -6.40
C LEU A 42 -9.09 -10.53 -6.02
N ALA A 43 -8.30 -10.16 -7.02
CA ALA A 43 -7.00 -9.57 -6.89
C ALA A 43 -7.18 -8.16 -6.37
N ARG A 44 -6.91 -8.07 -5.08
CA ARG A 44 -5.82 -7.21 -4.62
C ARG A 44 -4.80 -6.98 -5.74
N LEU A 45 -4.76 -5.78 -6.31
CA LEU A 45 -3.95 -5.49 -7.49
C LEU A 45 -2.50 -5.98 -7.26
N LYS A 46 -2.06 -6.90 -8.13
CA LYS A 46 -0.67 -7.36 -8.12
C LYS A 46 0.20 -6.38 -8.89
N PHE A 47 1.23 -5.88 -8.23
CA PHE A 47 2.28 -5.04 -8.81
C PHE A 47 3.62 -5.76 -8.71
N ASN A 48 4.49 -5.52 -9.68
CA ASN A 48 5.87 -6.00 -9.60
C ASN A 48 6.65 -5.21 -8.55
N LYS A 49 6.44 -3.90 -8.46
CA LYS A 49 7.21 -3.04 -7.55
C LYS A 49 6.36 -1.98 -6.87
N LEU A 50 6.61 -1.77 -5.57
CA LEU A 50 6.18 -0.59 -4.81
C LEU A 50 7.42 0.14 -4.29
N ASN A 51 7.50 1.45 -4.54
CA ASN A 51 8.53 2.32 -3.98
C ASN A 51 7.93 3.64 -3.51
N ILE A 52 8.65 4.30 -2.61
CA ILE A 52 8.39 5.70 -2.24
C ILE A 52 9.59 6.51 -2.73
N ILE A 53 9.34 7.37 -3.72
CA ILE A 53 10.37 8.16 -4.41
C ILE A 53 10.26 9.63 -4.03
N SER A 54 11.38 10.34 -4.07
CA SER A 54 11.42 11.80 -3.98
C SER A 54 11.26 12.44 -5.36
N ASP A 55 10.83 13.70 -5.40
CA ASP A 55 10.50 14.46 -6.61
C ASP A 55 11.57 14.41 -7.71
N GLY A 56 12.86 14.49 -7.32
CA GLY A 56 13.99 14.43 -8.25
C GLY A 56 14.07 13.13 -9.06
N ASP A 57 13.42 12.04 -8.59
CA ASP A 57 13.33 10.76 -9.29
C ASP A 57 12.07 10.65 -10.17
N VAL A 58 11.04 11.48 -9.95
CA VAL A 58 9.75 11.43 -10.68
C VAL A 58 9.93 11.89 -12.14
N THR A 59 10.76 12.92 -12.37
CA THR A 59 10.92 13.59 -13.67
C THR A 59 11.67 12.77 -14.74
N ARG A 60 12.22 11.60 -14.39
CA ARG A 60 13.02 10.75 -15.31
C ARG A 60 12.21 9.70 -16.05
N ASP A 61 10.92 9.54 -15.74
CA ASP A 61 10.06 8.52 -16.31
C ASP A 61 9.15 9.11 -17.42
N VAL A 62 9.30 8.61 -18.65
CA VAL A 62 8.66 9.19 -19.86
C VAL A 62 7.21 8.70 -20.07
N ASP A 63 6.81 7.59 -19.43
CA ASP A 63 5.47 7.01 -19.50
C ASP A 63 4.88 6.83 -18.09
N ILE A 64 4.26 7.89 -17.56
CA ILE A 64 3.63 7.90 -16.23
C ILE A 64 2.12 8.06 -16.38
N ASN A 65 1.37 7.10 -15.85
CA ASN A 65 -0.05 7.29 -15.62
C ASN A 65 -0.26 7.90 -14.23
N THR A 66 -1.05 8.98 -14.17
CA THR A 66 -1.57 9.50 -12.91
C THR A 66 -2.89 8.81 -12.58
N PHE A 67 -3.12 8.52 -11.31
CA PHE A 67 -4.45 8.09 -10.88
C PHE A 67 -5.38 9.29 -10.84
N GLU A 68 -6.32 9.36 -11.76
CA GLU A 68 -7.48 10.24 -11.63
C GLU A 68 -8.51 9.60 -10.69
N LEU A 69 -9.15 10.43 -9.86
CA LEU A 69 -9.95 10.00 -8.73
C LEU A 69 -11.42 10.35 -9.01
N ASP A 70 -12.15 9.42 -9.60
CA ASP A 70 -13.53 9.68 -10.07
C ASP A 70 -14.52 9.94 -8.91
N SER A 71 -14.27 9.37 -7.72
CA SER A 71 -14.97 9.75 -6.48
C SER A 71 -14.29 9.20 -5.22
N PHE A 72 -14.30 9.98 -4.14
CA PHE A 72 -13.86 9.50 -2.82
C PHE A 72 -15.03 8.80 -2.10
N PRO A 73 -14.82 7.62 -1.49
CA PRO A 73 -15.85 7.04 -0.65
C PRO A 73 -16.11 7.94 0.57
N LYS A 74 -17.37 8.04 0.96
CA LYS A 74 -17.80 8.81 2.13
C LYS A 74 -17.28 8.12 3.39
N PHE A 75 -16.20 8.65 3.97
CA PHE A 75 -15.68 8.20 5.27
C PHE A 75 -16.27 9.06 6.38
N ILE A 76 -16.99 8.43 7.30
CA ILE A 76 -17.59 9.11 8.45
C ILE A 76 -16.60 9.06 9.61
N LEU A 77 -16.06 10.22 9.97
CA LEU A 77 -15.24 10.40 11.17
C LEU A 77 -16.15 10.57 12.38
N ASN A 78 -15.88 9.83 13.45
CA ASN A 78 -16.42 10.17 14.77
C ASN A 78 -15.66 11.36 15.37
N ASP A 79 -16.27 12.03 16.35
CA ASP A 79 -15.71 13.28 16.91
C ASP A 79 -14.34 13.07 17.55
N GLN A 80 -14.15 11.95 18.27
CA GLN A 80 -12.87 11.60 18.90
C GLN A 80 -11.73 11.45 17.89
N LEU A 81 -11.96 10.75 16.77
CA LEU A 81 -10.94 10.54 15.74
C LEU A 81 -10.68 11.83 14.97
N LYS A 82 -11.73 12.64 14.74
CA LYS A 82 -11.62 13.96 14.11
C LYS A 82 -10.71 14.89 14.92
N GLU A 83 -10.89 14.94 16.25
CA GLU A 83 -10.02 15.73 17.14
C GLU A 83 -8.56 15.27 17.08
N LYS A 84 -8.31 13.96 17.12
CA LYS A 84 -6.95 13.39 16.99
C LYS A 84 -6.30 13.75 15.65
N TRP A 85 -7.07 13.65 14.55
CA TRP A 85 -6.58 14.03 13.22
C TRP A 85 -6.27 15.53 13.14
N GLN A 86 -7.13 16.38 13.71
CA GLN A 86 -6.86 17.83 13.79
C GLN A 86 -5.60 18.13 14.61
N ALA A 87 -5.40 17.44 15.73
CA ALA A 87 -4.20 17.59 16.55
C ALA A 87 -2.93 17.16 15.80
N ALA A 88 -2.99 16.07 15.02
CA ALA A 88 -1.87 15.62 14.20
C ALA A 88 -1.55 16.59 13.06
N ILE A 89 -2.57 17.15 12.41
CA ILE A 89 -2.43 18.20 11.39
C ILE A 89 -1.79 19.45 12.00
N ALA A 90 -2.25 19.89 13.18
CA ALA A 90 -1.68 21.05 13.88
C ALA A 90 -0.21 20.83 14.27
N LYS A 91 0.19 19.59 14.53
CA LYS A 91 1.58 19.18 14.78
C LYS A 91 2.39 18.93 13.51
N SER A 92 1.79 19.04 12.33
CA SER A 92 2.40 18.69 11.05
C SER A 92 2.99 17.27 11.05
N LEU A 93 2.24 16.28 11.56
CA LEU A 93 2.70 14.89 11.54
C LEU A 93 2.94 14.44 10.09
N PRO A 94 4.15 13.98 9.72
CA PRO A 94 4.44 13.58 8.34
C PRO A 94 3.88 12.20 8.01
N LEU A 95 3.52 11.99 6.74
CA LEU A 95 3.13 10.71 6.16
C LEU A 95 4.33 9.80 5.93
N TYR A 96 5.49 10.38 5.56
CA TYR A 96 6.71 9.63 5.31
C TYR A 96 7.71 9.84 6.45
N LEU A 97 8.39 8.78 6.87
CA LEU A 97 9.59 8.92 7.69
C LEU A 97 10.66 9.56 6.82
N LYS A 98 11.27 10.65 7.29
CA LYS A 98 12.58 11.19 6.85
C LYS A 98 13.04 12.21 7.89
N ASP A 99 14.31 12.14 8.30
CA ASP A 99 14.88 13.07 9.28
C ASP A 99 15.45 14.37 8.67
N SER A 100 15.46 14.53 7.33
CA SER A 100 16.05 15.72 6.67
C SER A 100 15.04 16.86 6.42
N GLU A 101 15.43 18.10 6.71
CA GLU A 101 14.62 19.33 6.62
C GLU A 101 14.23 19.78 5.20
N GLU A 102 14.75 19.16 4.14
CA GLU A 102 14.44 19.59 2.78
C GLU A 102 13.04 19.15 2.33
N THR A 103 12.31 20.14 1.79
CA THR A 103 10.97 20.07 1.20
C THR A 103 10.91 19.06 0.06
N ASN A 104 10.86 17.78 0.40
CA ASN A 104 10.80 16.71 -0.57
C ASN A 104 9.32 16.40 -0.83
N LEU A 105 8.85 16.72 -2.03
CA LEU A 105 7.64 16.11 -2.57
C LEU A 105 7.95 14.61 -2.71
N PHE A 106 7.14 13.78 -2.06
CA PHE A 106 7.23 12.34 -2.16
C PHE A 106 6.09 11.82 -3.02
N ALA A 107 6.33 10.73 -3.71
CA ALA A 107 5.30 10.01 -4.42
C ALA A 107 5.45 8.51 -4.22
N VAL A 108 4.30 7.82 -4.20
CA VAL A 108 4.25 6.36 -4.23
C VAL A 108 4.28 5.93 -5.69
N LYS A 109 5.30 5.16 -6.05
CA LYS A 109 5.47 4.58 -7.38
C LYS A 109 5.06 3.12 -7.39
N LEU A 110 4.17 2.77 -8.31
CA LEU A 110 3.70 1.41 -8.53
C LEU A 110 4.07 0.97 -9.94
N ASP A 111 4.80 -0.14 -10.07
CA ASP A 111 5.18 -0.71 -11.35
C ASP A 111 4.43 -2.03 -11.58
N LYS A 112 3.79 -2.18 -12.75
CA LYS A 112 3.20 -3.44 -13.21
C LYS A 112 3.68 -3.73 -14.63
N THR A 113 4.13 -4.95 -14.86
CA THR A 113 4.60 -5.44 -16.14
C THR A 113 3.50 -6.29 -16.73
N TYR A 114 3.19 -6.06 -18.00
CA TYR A 114 2.31 -6.92 -18.77
C TYR A 114 3.00 -7.37 -20.06
N TYR A 115 2.61 -8.53 -20.56
CA TYR A 115 3.08 -9.05 -21.84
C TYR A 115 1.99 -8.83 -22.88
N ASP A 116 2.23 -7.94 -23.83
CA ASP A 116 1.34 -7.70 -24.96
C ASP A 116 2.03 -8.20 -26.24
N LEU A 117 1.43 -9.18 -26.93
CA LEU A 117 1.91 -9.71 -28.21
C LEU A 117 3.43 -10.00 -28.24
N LYS A 118 3.97 -10.62 -27.18
CA LYS A 118 5.40 -10.93 -26.93
C LYS A 118 6.32 -9.73 -26.61
N LYS A 119 5.80 -8.51 -26.47
CA LYS A 119 6.55 -7.36 -25.96
C LYS A 119 6.25 -7.14 -24.49
N LYS A 120 7.31 -7.01 -23.68
CA LYS A 120 7.22 -6.65 -22.27
C LYS A 120 6.92 -5.16 -22.18
N LYS A 121 5.71 -4.80 -21.73
CA LYS A 121 5.32 -3.41 -21.48
C LYS A 121 5.32 -3.15 -19.98
N LEU A 122 5.92 -2.05 -19.57
CA LEU A 122 5.94 -1.61 -18.18
C LEU A 122 4.92 -0.49 -18.02
N TRP A 123 4.01 -0.65 -17.07
CA TRP A 123 3.04 0.34 -16.66
C TRP A 123 3.50 0.90 -15.32
N ARG A 124 3.57 2.22 -15.23
CA ARG A 124 3.96 2.92 -14.01
C ARG A 124 2.85 3.85 -13.60
N TRP A 125 2.48 3.79 -12.33
CA TRP A 125 1.62 4.77 -11.71
C TRP A 125 2.38 5.55 -10.66
N ILE A 126 2.19 6.86 -10.68
CA ILE A 126 2.70 7.75 -9.65
C ILE A 126 1.51 8.32 -8.89
N LEU A 127 1.56 8.15 -7.57
CA LEU A 127 0.58 8.66 -6.65
C LEU A 127 1.22 9.73 -5.77
N HIS A 128 0.79 10.97 -5.96
CA HIS A 128 1.18 12.08 -5.12
C HIS A 128 0.29 12.13 -3.89
N LEU A 129 0.85 11.80 -2.72
CA LEU A 129 0.19 11.98 -1.43
C LEU A 129 0.85 13.15 -0.69
N PRO A 130 0.05 13.99 0.00
CA PRO A 130 0.61 15.06 0.81
C PRO A 130 1.46 14.46 1.93
N ASN A 131 2.73 14.86 2.02
CA ASN A 131 3.57 14.46 3.15
C ASN A 131 3.04 15.06 4.46
N PHE A 132 2.59 16.31 4.42
CA PHE A 132 1.98 16.99 5.55
C PHE A 132 0.53 17.33 5.19
N PRO A 133 -0.44 16.45 5.51
CA PRO A 133 -1.85 16.74 5.28
C PRO A 133 -2.26 18.03 5.98
N LYS A 134 -2.87 18.96 5.24
CA LYS A 134 -3.23 20.29 5.75
C LYS A 134 -4.63 20.37 6.31
N ASN A 135 -5.47 19.39 6.01
CA ASN A 135 -6.88 19.38 6.36
C ASN A 135 -7.42 17.93 6.41
N ILE A 136 -8.62 17.77 6.97
CA ILE A 136 -9.28 16.47 7.11
C ILE A 136 -9.52 15.81 5.76
N THR A 137 -9.82 16.58 4.71
CA THR A 137 -10.02 16.02 3.36
C THR A 137 -8.76 15.31 2.86
N GLU A 138 -7.60 15.95 2.98
CA GLU A 138 -6.31 15.33 2.63
C GLU A 138 -6.01 14.09 3.49
N MET A 139 -6.33 14.10 4.78
CA MET A 139 -6.20 12.91 5.63
C MET A 139 -7.09 11.74 5.14
N ILE A 140 -8.31 12.04 4.69
CA ILE A 140 -9.21 11.03 4.09
C ILE A 140 -8.60 10.48 2.79
N VAL A 141 -8.02 11.33 1.94
CA VAL A 141 -7.34 10.92 0.70
C VAL A 141 -6.20 9.96 1.02
N VAL A 142 -5.32 10.33 1.95
CA VAL A 142 -4.18 9.50 2.38
C VAL A 142 -4.67 8.16 2.93
N ARG A 143 -5.64 8.19 3.85
CA ARG A 143 -6.24 6.96 4.40
C ARG A 143 -6.80 6.05 3.32
N TRP A 144 -7.54 6.62 2.36
CA TRP A 144 -8.14 5.85 1.29
C TRP A 144 -7.09 5.16 0.42
N TRP A 145 -6.04 5.88 0.03
CA TRP A 145 -4.95 5.30 -0.75
C TRP A 145 -4.18 4.24 0.01
N LEU A 146 -3.82 4.48 1.28
CA LEU A 146 -3.17 3.46 2.11
C LEU A 146 -4.03 2.20 2.23
N LYS A 147 -5.35 2.35 2.42
CA LYS A 147 -6.27 1.21 2.43
C LYS A 147 -6.23 0.42 1.13
N ARG A 148 -6.13 1.09 -0.02
CA ARG A 148 -5.97 0.41 -1.31
C ARG A 148 -4.64 -0.32 -1.40
N LEU A 149 -3.55 0.32 -0.99
CA LEU A 149 -2.21 -0.27 -1.03
C LEU A 149 -2.08 -1.49 -0.09
N PHE A 150 -2.69 -1.46 1.09
CA PHE A 150 -2.76 -2.63 1.98
C PHE A 150 -3.55 -3.80 1.39
N ASN A 151 -4.47 -3.50 0.48
CA ASN A 151 -5.19 -4.48 -0.32
C ASN A 151 -4.49 -4.74 -1.66
N CYS A 152 -3.19 -4.54 -1.80
CA CYS A 152 -2.43 -4.93 -2.98
C CYS A 152 -1.38 -5.99 -2.61
N PHE A 153 -0.82 -6.65 -3.62
CA PHE A 153 0.32 -7.55 -3.47
C PHE A 153 1.50 -7.04 -4.30
N PHE A 154 2.69 -7.07 -3.72
CA PHE A 154 3.91 -6.56 -4.34
C PHE A 154 4.96 -7.66 -4.41
N GLU A 155 5.52 -7.91 -5.60
CA GLU A 155 6.63 -8.87 -5.71
C GLU A 155 7.90 -8.31 -5.04
N TYR A 156 8.22 -7.05 -5.30
CA TYR A 156 9.43 -6.39 -4.81
C TYR A 156 9.12 -5.02 -4.22
N THR A 157 9.90 -4.61 -3.23
CA THR A 157 10.00 -3.21 -2.82
C THR A 157 11.44 -2.83 -2.63
N ASP A 158 11.78 -1.59 -2.94
CA ASP A 158 13.06 -0.98 -2.61
C ASP A 158 12.77 0.28 -1.82
N PHE A 159 12.55 0.11 -0.52
CA PHE A 159 12.21 1.21 0.35
C PHE A 159 13.47 1.96 0.74
N LYS A 160 13.71 3.06 0.02
CA LYS A 160 14.61 4.14 0.45
C LYS A 160 13.93 5.11 1.41
N ASN A 161 12.60 5.22 1.30
CA ASN A 161 11.72 6.00 2.18
C ASN A 161 10.61 5.07 2.69
N LEU A 162 10.09 5.35 3.88
CA LEU A 162 9.04 4.57 4.53
C LEU A 162 7.85 5.43 4.89
N PHE A 163 6.67 4.82 5.01
CA PHE A 163 5.55 5.50 5.65
C PHE A 163 5.79 5.61 7.15
N ASN A 164 5.32 6.70 7.75
CA ASN A 164 5.34 6.94 9.17
C ASN A 164 4.36 5.99 9.89
N PRO A 165 4.83 5.06 10.75
CA PRO A 165 3.97 4.17 11.50
C PRO A 165 2.96 4.91 12.39
N GLU A 166 3.35 6.06 12.96
CA GLU A 166 2.45 6.87 13.78
C GLU A 166 1.28 7.41 12.95
N MET A 167 1.55 7.88 11.73
CA MET A 167 0.51 8.31 10.80
C MET A 167 -0.40 7.13 10.41
N ILE A 168 0.15 5.96 10.08
CA ILE A 168 -0.67 4.78 9.75
C ILE A 168 -1.59 4.43 10.92
N ASN A 169 -1.04 4.31 12.13
CA ASN A 169 -1.81 3.96 13.33
C ASN A 169 -2.93 4.97 13.58
N LEU A 170 -2.66 6.27 13.44
CA LEU A 170 -3.65 7.34 13.59
C LEU A 170 -4.79 7.21 12.56
N LEU A 171 -4.48 6.91 11.30
CA LEU A 171 -5.48 6.82 10.23
C LEU A 171 -6.40 5.59 10.35
N PHE A 172 -5.92 4.54 11.02
CA PHE A 172 -6.60 3.24 11.12
C PHE A 172 -6.92 2.78 12.55
N GLU A 173 -6.78 3.65 13.56
CA GLU A 173 -6.92 3.32 14.99
C GLU A 173 -8.19 2.53 15.33
N ASN A 174 -9.33 2.90 14.73
CA ASN A 174 -10.63 2.28 15.00
C ASN A 174 -10.98 1.13 14.03
N ASP A 175 -10.15 0.85 13.03
CA ASP A 175 -10.49 -0.05 11.94
C ASP A 175 -9.69 -1.36 12.01
N LYS A 176 -10.09 -2.21 12.97
CA LYS A 176 -9.50 -3.55 13.16
C LYS A 176 -9.76 -4.50 11.99
N SER A 177 -10.68 -4.14 11.09
CA SER A 177 -11.05 -4.97 9.93
C SER A 177 -10.05 -4.87 8.79
N ILE A 178 -9.23 -3.81 8.76
CA ILE A 178 -8.25 -3.57 7.69
C ILE A 178 -6.91 -4.14 8.11
N PRO A 179 -6.30 -5.05 7.33
CA PRO A 179 -4.90 -5.41 7.51
C PRO A 179 -4.05 -4.16 7.31
N GLN A 180 -3.33 -3.72 8.34
CA GLN A 180 -2.46 -2.52 8.26
C GLN A 180 -1.06 -2.89 7.77
N GLN A 181 -0.98 -3.87 6.87
CA GLN A 181 0.26 -4.47 6.39
C GLN A 181 0.31 -4.46 4.86
N PHE A 182 1.46 -4.12 4.32
CA PHE A 182 1.78 -4.30 2.91
C PHE A 182 2.19 -5.76 2.68
N HIS A 183 1.49 -6.44 1.77
CA HIS A 183 1.82 -7.82 1.40
C HIS A 183 2.90 -7.83 0.33
N ILE A 184 4.11 -8.27 0.69
CA ILE A 184 5.29 -8.17 -0.15
C ILE A 184 6.03 -9.50 -0.18
N GLN A 185 6.47 -9.94 -1.35
CA GLN A 185 7.25 -11.17 -1.48
C GLN A 185 8.70 -10.97 -1.03
N LYS A 186 9.37 -9.97 -1.60
CA LYS A 186 10.81 -9.71 -1.40
C LYS A 186 11.07 -8.23 -1.10
N PRO A 187 10.76 -7.75 0.11
CA PRO A 187 11.13 -6.40 0.50
C PRO A 187 12.64 -6.23 0.64
N SER A 188 13.16 -5.16 0.04
CA SER A 188 14.48 -4.60 0.31
C SER A 188 14.32 -3.29 1.05
N LEU A 189 14.95 -3.19 2.22
CA LEU A 189 15.00 -2.00 3.04
C LEU A 189 16.43 -1.45 2.98
N ASN A 190 16.60 -0.29 2.35
CA ASN A 190 17.90 0.34 2.19
C ASN A 190 17.93 1.61 3.02
N PHE A 191 18.60 1.53 4.18
CA PHE A 191 18.69 2.65 5.10
C PHE A 191 20.02 3.35 4.94
N ASP A 192 19.97 4.59 4.49
CA ASP A 192 21.11 5.49 4.66
C ASP A 192 21.22 5.83 6.16
N ARG A 193 22.41 5.62 6.73
CA ARG A 193 22.72 5.84 8.17
C ARG A 193 22.33 7.20 8.69
N TYR A 194 22.21 8.20 7.81
CA TYR A 194 21.90 9.57 8.18
C TYR A 194 20.41 9.93 8.09
N THR A 195 19.56 9.04 7.56
CA THR A 195 18.21 9.44 7.11
C THR A 195 17.09 9.03 8.06
N TYR A 196 17.32 8.02 8.91
CA TYR A 196 16.30 7.48 9.81
C TYR A 196 16.87 7.09 11.17
N LYS A 197 16.10 7.35 12.23
CA LYS A 197 16.16 6.50 13.42
C LYS A 197 15.86 5.05 13.02
N LEU A 198 16.90 4.22 13.00
CA LEU A 198 16.83 2.78 12.67
C LEU A 198 15.67 2.07 13.39
N GLU A 199 15.39 2.44 14.64
CA GLU A 199 14.27 1.93 15.43
C GLU A 199 12.91 2.10 14.73
N ASN A 200 12.62 3.28 14.17
CA ASN A 200 11.35 3.54 13.49
C ASN A 200 11.19 2.70 12.23
N ALA A 201 12.30 2.51 11.51
CA ALA A 201 12.32 1.73 10.30
C ALA A 201 12.10 0.22 10.57
N LEU A 202 12.76 -0.31 11.61
CA LEU A 202 12.53 -1.68 12.07
C LEU A 202 11.10 -1.87 12.60
N ARG A 203 10.59 -0.88 13.33
CA ARG A 203 9.19 -0.88 13.81
C ARG A 203 8.20 -0.89 12.66
N PHE A 204 8.47 -0.15 11.59
CA PHE A 204 7.66 -0.20 10.37
C PHE A 204 7.69 -1.60 9.75
N ALA A 205 8.89 -2.16 9.55
CA ALA A 205 9.05 -3.48 8.96
C ALA A 205 8.30 -4.56 9.75
N LEU A 206 8.41 -4.54 11.08
CA LEU A 206 7.80 -5.53 11.96
C LEU A 206 6.26 -5.46 11.97
N ASN A 207 5.69 -4.24 11.98
CA ASN A 207 4.26 -4.06 12.21
C ASN A 207 3.46 -3.91 10.91
N HIS A 208 4.09 -3.41 9.84
CA HIS A 208 3.40 -2.99 8.62
C HIS A 208 3.84 -3.75 7.36
N LEU A 209 4.72 -4.74 7.45
CA LEU A 209 5.04 -5.63 6.32
C LEU A 209 4.61 -7.06 6.60
N ALA A 210 3.89 -7.66 5.65
CA ALA A 210 3.58 -9.08 5.61
C ALA A 210 4.45 -9.74 4.53
N ILE A 211 5.53 -10.38 4.95
CA ILE A 211 6.60 -10.90 4.09
C ILE A 211 6.36 -12.37 3.78
N SER A 212 6.37 -12.76 2.50
CA SER A 212 6.14 -14.16 2.12
C SER A 212 7.36 -14.98 1.74
N GLU A 213 8.51 -14.36 1.40
CA GLU A 213 9.72 -15.10 1.01
C GLU A 213 10.98 -14.68 1.76
N SER A 214 11.47 -13.45 1.55
CA SER A 214 12.73 -13.01 2.16
C SER A 214 12.76 -11.50 2.41
N LEU A 215 13.47 -11.10 3.47
CA LEU A 215 13.71 -9.71 3.83
C LEU A 215 15.19 -9.39 3.66
N ARG A 216 15.51 -8.37 2.87
CA ARG A 216 16.85 -7.80 2.78
C ARG A 216 16.89 -6.46 3.51
N ILE A 217 17.86 -6.27 4.39
CA ILE A 217 18.12 -5.02 5.08
C ILE A 217 19.58 -4.63 4.84
N ASP A 218 19.79 -3.46 4.24
CA ASP A 218 21.11 -2.88 4.02
C ASP A 218 21.27 -1.60 4.89
N PHE A 219 22.44 -1.41 5.51
CA PHE A 219 22.81 -0.32 6.44
C PHE A 219 24.11 0.40 6.03
#